data_AF-A0A2G9Y8T0-F1
#
_entry.id   AF-A0A2G9Y8T0-F1
#
_cell.length_a   1.000
_cell.length_b   1.000
_cell.length_c   1.000
_cell.angle_alpha   90.00
_cell.angle_beta   90.00
_cell.angle_gamma   90.00
#
_symmetry.space_group_name_H-M   'P 1'
#
loop_
_entity.id
_entity.type
_entity.pdbx_description
1 polymer ?
#
loop_
_entity_poly.entity_id
_entity_poly.type
_entity_poly.pdbx_seq_one_letter_code
_entity_poly.pdbx_strand_id
1 'polypeptide(L)' 'ESVVTSRISQHYPPGLPVGTVQKSTVGKGFFREVSVRPNANFSTLKEVVIVY' A
#
# COMPACT_ATOMS: atom_id res chain seq x y z
N GLU A 1 9.47 4.30 5.59
CA GLU A 1 8.55 3.49 6.42
C GLU A 1 7.82 2.49 5.53
N SER A 2 7.65 1.24 5.98
CA SER A 2 6.99 0.18 5.21
C SER A 2 5.48 0.25 5.36
N VAL A 3 4.74 0.03 4.27
CA VAL A 3 3.28 0.06 4.24
C VAL A 3 2.74 -1.33 3.93
N VAL A 4 1.83 -1.81 4.77
CA VAL A 4 1.18 -3.13 4.64
C VAL A 4 -0.33 -3.00 4.74
N THR A 5 -1.06 -3.98 4.19
CA THR A 5 -2.52 -4.07 4.37
C THR A 5 -2.89 -4.28 5.84
N SER A 6 -4.02 -3.71 6.26
CA SER A 6 -4.43 -3.68 7.68
C SER A 6 -5.61 -4.59 8.03
N ARG A 7 -6.30 -5.20 7.03
CA ARG A 7 -7.60 -5.90 7.19
C ARG A 7 -8.77 -5.01 7.64
N ILE A 8 -8.64 -3.69 7.65
CA ILE A 8 -9.79 -2.80 7.99
C ILE A 8 -10.92 -2.99 6.96
N SER A 9 -10.58 -3.12 5.68
CA SER A 9 -11.51 -3.63 4.66
C SER A 9 -11.49 -5.16 4.68
N GLN A 10 -12.65 -5.80 4.54
CA GLN A 10 -12.79 -7.26 4.42
C GLN A 10 -12.25 -7.84 3.08
N HIS A 11 -11.53 -7.04 2.28
CA HIS A 11 -11.04 -7.41 0.95
C HIS A 11 -9.65 -8.04 0.94
N TYR A 12 -8.80 -7.77 1.94
CA TYR A 12 -7.42 -8.23 1.95
C TYR A 12 -7.01 -8.70 3.35
N PRO A 13 -6.24 -9.80 3.47
CA PRO A 13 -5.60 -10.16 4.73
C PRO A 13 -4.58 -9.08 5.14
N PRO A 14 -4.24 -8.97 6.43
CA PRO A 14 -3.27 -8.00 6.92
C PRO A 14 -1.86 -8.46 6.59
N GLY A 15 -0.92 -7.52 6.50
CA GLY A 15 0.50 -7.81 6.34
C GLY A 15 0.97 -8.01 4.89
N LEU A 16 0.10 -7.87 3.88
CA LEU A 16 0.54 -7.88 2.49
C LEU A 16 1.35 -6.61 2.20
N PRO A 17 2.56 -6.72 1.63
CA PRO A 17 3.41 -5.57 1.34
C PRO A 17 2.82 -4.73 0.21
N VAL A 18 2.55 -3.45 0.50
CA VAL A 18 2.08 -2.48 -0.49
C VAL A 18 3.26 -1.72 -1.06
N GLY A 19 4.11 -1.17 -0.19
CA GLY A 19 5.14 -0.24 -0.62
C GLY A 19 5.92 0.42 0.51
N THR A 20 6.55 1.53 0.17
CA THR A 20 7.27 2.39 1.12
C THR A 20 6.80 3.83 1.01
N VAL A 21 6.70 4.53 2.15
CA VAL A 21 6.35 5.96 2.18
C VAL A 21 7.46 6.76 1.50
N GLN A 22 7.10 7.51 0.46
CA GLN A 22 8.01 8.39 -0.29
C GLN A 22 7.88 9.85 0.17
N LYS A 23 6.66 10.28 0.49
CA LYS A 23 6.36 11.64 0.96
C LYS A 23 5.22 11.62 1.95
N SER A 24 5.26 12.51 2.93
CA SER A 24 4.11 12.86 3.78
C SER A 24 3.80 14.34 3.63
N THR A 25 2.53 14.66 3.48
CA THR A 25 2.01 16.03 3.45
C THR A 25 0.92 16.20 4.49
N VAL A 26 0.81 17.40 5.04
CA VAL A 26 -0.36 17.77 5.83
C VAL A 26 -1.54 17.84 4.86
N GLY A 27 -2.52 16.97 5.04
CA GLY A 27 -3.73 16.94 4.24
C GLY A 27 -4.71 18.03 4.68
N LYS A 28 -5.89 18.08 4.07
CA LYS A 28 -6.97 18.95 4.55
C LYS A 28 -7.52 18.42 5.87
N GLY A 29 -7.70 19.30 6.86
CA GLY A 29 -8.27 18.94 8.18
C GLY A 29 -7.28 18.23 9.10
N PHE A 30 -7.74 17.20 9.81
CA PHE A 30 -6.96 16.46 10.82
C PHE A 30 -6.20 15.25 10.26
N PHE A 31 -6.01 15.19 8.94
CA PHE A 31 -5.43 14.03 8.27
C PHE A 31 -4.06 14.34 7.68
N ARG A 32 -3.21 13.32 7.61
CA ARG A 32 -1.98 13.36 6.82
C ARG A 32 -2.18 12.52 5.58
N GLU A 33 -1.70 13.04 4.46
CA GLU A 33 -1.62 12.29 3.22
C GLU A 33 -0.21 11.75 3.05
N VAL A 34 -0.10 10.54 2.53
CA VAL A 34 1.18 9.90 2.24
C VAL A 34 1.19 9.40 0.81
N SER A 35 2.27 9.68 0.09
CA SER A 35 2.54 9.07 -1.21
C SER A 35 3.39 7.83 -1.00
N VAL A 36 2.93 6.70 -1.52
CA VAL A 36 3.59 5.40 -1.35
C VAL A 36 4.17 4.95 -2.68
N ARG A 37 5.46 4.60 -2.68
CA ARG A 37 6.09 3.92 -3.81
C ARG A 37 5.77 2.42 -3.72
N PRO A 38 5.12 1.81 -4.72
CA PRO A 38 4.83 0.39 -4.70
C PRO A 38 6.12 -0.46 -4.68
N ASN A 39 6.09 -1.58 -3.96
CA ASN A 39 7.19 -2.54 -3.97
C ASN A 39 7.19 -3.39 -5.26
N ALA A 40 6.00 -3.68 -5.81
CA ALA A 40 5.86 -4.43 -7.04
C ALA A 40 6.19 -3.56 -8.26
N ASN A 41 6.90 -4.13 -9.23
CA ASN A 41 7.00 -3.54 -10.55
C ASN A 41 5.89 -4.09 -11.47
N PHE A 42 4.86 -3.28 -11.69
CA PHE A 42 3.71 -3.67 -12.49
C PHE A 42 3.98 -3.76 -13.99
N SER A 43 5.11 -3.24 -14.49
CA SER A 43 5.44 -3.31 -15.92
C SER A 43 6.04 -4.64 -16.37
N THR A 44 6.44 -5.49 -15.43
CA THR A 44 7.14 -6.76 -15.71
C THR A 44 6.46 -7.96 -15.07
N LEU A 45 5.14 -7.92 -14.88
CA LEU A 45 4.40 -9.03 -14.30
C LEU A 45 4.34 -10.21 -15.28
N LYS A 46 4.68 -11.40 -14.78
CA LYS A 46 4.54 -12.68 -15.51
C LYS A 46 3.52 -13.59 -14.85
N GLU A 47 3.55 -13.65 -13.52
CA GLU A 47 2.68 -14.48 -12.71
C GLU A 47 2.09 -13.62 -11.59
N VAL A 48 0.84 -13.91 -11.25
CA VAL A 48 0.09 -13.21 -10.20
C VAL A 48 -0.58 -14.21 -9.29
N VAL A 49 -0.68 -13.87 -8.00
CA VAL A 49 -1.38 -14.66 -7.00
C VAL A 49 -2.66 -13.93 -6.63
N ILE A 50 -3.79 -14.63 -6.70
CA ILE A 50 -5.07 -14.14 -6.19
C ILE A 50 -5.12 -14.48 -4.70
N VAL A 51 -5.37 -13.46 -3.88
CA VAL A 51 -5.47 -13.58 -2.42
C VAL A 51 -6.92 -13.29 -2.02
N TYR A 52 -7.51 -14.20 -1.23
CA TYR A 52 -8.87 -14.10 -0.69
C TYR A 52 -8.84 -13.71 0.80
#